data_AF-Q886Q8-F1
#
_entry.id   AF-Q886Q8-F1
#
_cell.length_a   1.000
_cell.length_b   1.000
_cell.length_c   1.000
_cell.angle_alpha   90.00
_cell.angle_beta   90.00
_cell.angle_gamma   90.00
#
_symmetry.space_group_name_H-M   'P 1'
#
loop_
_entity.id
_entity.type
_entity.pdbx_description
1 polymer ?
#
loop_
_entity_poly.entity_id
_entity_poly.type
_entity_poly.pdbx_seq_one_letter_code
_entity_poly.pdbx_strand_id
1 'polypeptide(L)'
;MSSEPLVRLQGEVYYLPRIALPTGCELTVTLSDISLADALAIEIDTCKKTITHQVPLPFELGYAFDRYPVPGHSYALSARIEHEGRLIWINDTVHPIELTNENQSDLKIKVIQVAG
;
A
#
# COMPACT_ATOMS: atom_id res chain seq x y z
N MET A 1 13.85 19.45 17.59
CA MET A 1 12.80 18.53 17.10
C MET A 1 13.00 18.44 15.61
N SER A 2 13.84 17.51 15.14
CA SER A 2 14.09 17.35 13.70
C SER A 2 12.86 16.67 13.10
N SER A 3 12.07 17.43 12.35
CA SER A 3 11.08 16.84 11.46
C SER A 3 11.88 16.17 10.35
N GLU A 4 11.98 14.84 10.38
CA GLU A 4 12.51 14.09 9.23
C GLU A 4 11.69 14.52 8.01
N PRO A 5 12.34 14.86 6.89
CA PRO A 5 11.60 15.36 5.77
C PRO A 5 10.92 14.19 5.06
N LEU A 6 9.63 14.07 5.32
CA LEU A 6 8.76 13.01 4.83
C LEU A 6 8.23 13.36 3.43
N VAL A 7 8.44 12.44 2.50
CA VAL A 7 7.78 12.41 1.20
C VAL A 7 6.54 11.55 1.31
N ARG A 8 5.42 12.03 0.79
CA ARG A 8 4.12 11.36 0.83
C ARG A 8 3.80 10.66 -0.48
N LEU A 9 3.24 9.45 -0.34
CA LEU A 9 2.65 8.66 -1.40
C LEU A 9 1.15 8.57 -1.17
N GLN A 10 0.36 9.12 -2.08
CA GLN A 10 -1.09 9.15 -2.00
C GLN A 10 -1.72 8.39 -3.17
N GLY A 11 -2.77 7.64 -2.88
CA GLY A 11 -3.43 6.85 -3.89
C GLY A 11 -4.68 6.16 -3.39
N GLU A 12 -5.15 5.24 -4.22
CA GLU A 12 -6.41 4.56 -4.02
C GLU A 12 -6.29 3.05 -4.27
N VAL A 13 -6.96 2.29 -3.42
CA VAL A 13 -7.17 0.85 -3.60
C VAL A 13 -8.53 0.62 -4.23
N TYR A 14 -8.58 -0.19 -5.29
CA TYR A 14 -9.82 -0.47 -6.03
C TYR A 14 -9.90 -1.94 -6.45
N TYR A 15 -11.10 -2.38 -6.78
CA TYR A 15 -11.36 -3.70 -7.38
C TYR A 15 -12.42 -3.58 -8.47
N LEU A 16 -12.45 -4.54 -9.40
CA LEU A 16 -13.34 -4.53 -10.56
C LEU A 16 -14.77 -5.07 -10.31
N PRO A 17 -14.97 -6.13 -9.50
CA PRO A 17 -16.31 -6.63 -9.22
C PRO A 17 -17.18 -5.57 -8.53
N ARG A 18 -18.44 -5.42 -8.94
CA ARG A 18 -19.38 -4.50 -8.29
C ARG A 18 -20.04 -5.15 -7.07
N ILE A 19 -19.23 -5.42 -6.05
CA ILE A 19 -19.66 -6.04 -4.80
C ILE A 19 -19.39 -5.05 -3.66
N ALA A 20 -20.35 -4.90 -2.75
CA ALA A 20 -20.16 -4.10 -1.55
C ALA A 20 -19.24 -4.84 -0.57
N LEU A 21 -18.27 -4.13 0.02
CA LEU A 21 -17.53 -4.66 1.16
C LEU A 21 -18.46 -4.79 2.37
N PRO A 22 -18.34 -5.86 3.17
CA PRO A 22 -18.96 -5.93 4.48
C PRO A 22 -18.55 -4.74 5.37
N THR A 23 -19.41 -4.35 6.29
CA THR A 23 -19.09 -3.32 7.29
C THR A 23 -18.02 -3.81 8.24
N GLY A 24 -17.06 -2.96 8.61
CA GLY A 24 -16.00 -3.33 9.56
C GLY A 24 -14.80 -4.02 8.92
N CYS A 25 -14.62 -3.92 7.60
CA CYS A 25 -13.38 -4.31 6.95
C CYS A 25 -12.24 -3.33 7.31
N GLU A 26 -11.01 -3.85 7.35
CA GLU A 26 -9.78 -3.08 7.54
C GLU A 26 -8.93 -3.14 6.29
N LEU A 27 -8.53 -1.97 5.79
CA LEU A 27 -7.55 -1.82 4.72
C LEU A 27 -6.15 -1.69 5.34
N THR A 28 -5.21 -2.48 4.86
CA THR A 28 -3.78 -2.30 5.10
C THR A 28 -3.08 -2.08 3.76
N VAL A 29 -2.38 -0.95 3.63
CA VAL A 29 -1.49 -0.66 2.49
C VAL A 29 -0.07 -0.52 3.01
N THR A 30 0.89 -1.13 2.35
CA THR A 30 2.28 -1.17 2.80
C THR A 30 3.22 -0.79 1.66
N LEU A 31 4.18 0.09 1.95
CA LEU A 31 5.35 0.34 1.12
C LEU A 31 6.46 -0.60 1.57
N SER A 32 7.05 -1.33 0.64
CA SER A 32 8.13 -2.27 0.94
C SER A 32 9.30 -2.16 -0.04
N ASP A 33 10.48 -2.44 0.49
CA ASP A 33 11.68 -2.72 -0.28
C ASP A 33 11.67 -4.19 -0.71
N ILE A 34 11.64 -4.43 -2.02
CA ILE A 34 11.59 -5.74 -2.66
C ILE A 34 12.88 -6.06 -3.42
N SER A 35 14.00 -5.40 -3.07
CA SER A 35 15.29 -5.57 -3.74
C SER A 35 15.87 -6.97 -3.56
N LEU A 36 15.49 -7.65 -2.48
CA LEU A 36 15.94 -9.00 -2.16
C LEU A 36 14.94 -9.99 -2.74
N ALA A 37 15.27 -10.60 -3.88
CA ALA A 37 14.40 -11.54 -4.59
C ALA A 37 14.04 -12.79 -3.78
N ASP A 38 14.86 -13.17 -2.79
CA ASP A 38 14.73 -14.41 -2.01
C ASP A 38 14.45 -14.17 -0.51
N ALA A 39 14.11 -12.94 -0.12
CA ALA A 39 13.86 -12.59 1.28
C ALA A 39 12.48 -11.96 1.48
N LEU A 40 12.06 -11.91 2.74
CA LEU A 40 10.88 -11.15 3.15
C LEU A 40 11.07 -9.67 2.75
N ALA A 41 10.07 -9.10 2.09
CA ALA A 41 10.07 -7.68 1.76
C ALA A 41 10.21 -6.85 3.05
N ILE A 42 11.09 -5.84 3.01
CA ILE A 42 11.33 -4.99 4.17
C ILE A 42 10.28 -3.90 4.17
N GLU A 43 9.45 -3.87 5.22
CA GLU A 43 8.43 -2.84 5.40
C GLU A 43 9.09 -1.48 5.70
N ILE A 44 8.75 -0.48 4.88
CA ILE A 44 9.21 0.91 5.03
C ILE A 44 8.17 1.71 5.80
N ASP A 45 6.90 1.58 5.40
CA ASP A 45 5.77 2.24 6.04
C ASP A 45 4.48 1.47 5.77
N THR A 46 3.52 1.60 6.69
CA THR A 46 2.22 0.94 6.62
C THR A 46 1.08 1.85 7.06
N CYS A 47 0.06 1.89 6.22
CA CYS A 47 -1.19 2.61 6.45
C CYS A 47 -2.30 1.60 6.74
N LYS A 48 -2.85 1.63 7.97
CA LYS A 48 -4.01 0.83 8.38
C LYS A 48 -5.21 1.72 8.62
N LYS A 49 -6.34 1.40 7.98
CA LYS A 49 -7.59 2.18 8.08
C LYS A 49 -8.80 1.27 8.09
N THR A 50 -9.74 1.55 8.99
CA THR A 50 -11.08 0.96 8.91
C THR A 50 -11.81 1.53 7.70
N ILE A 51 -12.42 0.65 6.91
CA ILE A 51 -13.17 1.01 5.71
C ILE A 51 -14.54 1.55 6.12
N THR A 52 -14.77 2.82 5.84
CA THR A 52 -16.02 3.53 6.17
C THR A 52 -16.87 3.86 4.94
N HIS A 53 -16.33 3.70 3.73
CA HIS A 53 -17.00 3.97 2.47
C HIS A 53 -16.65 2.93 1.41
N GLN A 54 -17.39 2.92 0.30
CA GLN A 54 -17.10 2.04 -0.83
C GLN A 54 -15.89 2.52 -1.63
N VAL A 55 -15.28 1.60 -2.39
CA VAL A 55 -14.16 1.88 -3.29
C VAL A 55 -14.45 3.08 -4.23
N PRO A 56 -13.40 3.82 -4.64
CA PRO A 56 -11.98 3.61 -4.31
C PRO A 56 -11.65 3.98 -2.85
N LEU A 57 -10.68 3.28 -2.24
CA LEU A 57 -10.27 3.47 -0.85
C LEU A 57 -8.96 4.26 -0.76
N PRO A 58 -8.94 5.48 -0.21
CA PRO A 58 -7.76 6.32 -0.20
C PRO A 58 -6.74 5.86 0.86
N PHE A 59 -5.47 5.84 0.46
CA PHE A 59 -4.34 5.61 1.36
C PHE A 59 -3.32 6.76 1.27
N GLU A 60 -2.53 6.88 2.33
CA GLU A 60 -1.38 7.76 2.40
C GLU A 60 -0.27 7.00 3.13
N LEU A 61 0.93 7.02 2.55
CA LEU A 61 2.16 6.45 3.09
C LEU A 61 3.24 7.53 3.07
N GLY A 62 4.26 7.37 3.90
CA GLY A 62 5.39 8.29 4.00
C GLY A 62 6.74 7.59 4.07
N TYR A 63 7.77 8.19 3.51
CA TYR A 63 9.16 7.77 3.71
C TYR A 63 10.07 8.98 3.86
N ALA A 64 11.18 8.79 4.58
CA ALA A 64 12.17 9.83 4.78
C ALA A 64 13.11 9.91 3.57
N PHE A 65 13.16 11.07 2.89
CA PHE A 65 13.94 11.21 1.64
C PHE A 65 15.46 11.11 1.85
N ASP A 66 15.92 11.30 3.08
CA ASP A 66 17.33 11.17 3.45
C ASP A 66 17.77 9.70 3.55
N ARG A 67 16.81 8.76 3.63
CA ARG A 67 17.05 7.32 3.69
C ARG A 67 16.68 6.58 2.41
N TYR A 68 15.71 7.09 1.64
CA TYR A 68 15.20 6.45 0.43
C TYR A 68 15.06 7.45 -0.72
N PRO A 69 15.26 7.03 -1.99
CA PRO A 69 15.61 5.67 -2.42
C PRO A 69 17.07 5.30 -2.14
N VAL A 70 17.31 4.01 -1.88
CA VAL A 70 18.64 3.42 -1.82
C VAL A 70 19.08 3.04 -3.25
N PRO A 71 20.29 3.40 -3.70
CA PRO A 71 20.75 3.05 -5.05
C PRO A 71 20.73 1.54 -5.31
N GLY A 72 20.12 1.14 -6.43
CA GLY A 72 20.01 -0.27 -6.84
C GLY A 72 18.86 -1.04 -6.17
N HIS A 73 18.06 -0.38 -5.34
CA HIS A 73 16.90 -0.98 -4.69
C HIS A 73 15.61 -0.80 -5.50
N SER A 74 14.66 -1.73 -5.32
CA SER A 74 13.33 -1.72 -5.91
C SER A 74 12.27 -1.67 -4.82
N TYR A 75 11.24 -0.88 -5.05
CA TYR A 75 10.15 -0.68 -4.09
C TYR A 75 8.81 -1.07 -4.70
N ALA A 76 7.89 -1.52 -3.86
CA ALA A 76 6.54 -1.86 -4.28
C ALA A 76 5.52 -1.49 -3.20
N LEU A 77 4.30 -1.26 -3.68
CA LEU A 77 3.11 -1.13 -2.86
C LEU A 77 2.37 -2.47 -2.80
N SER A 78 1.83 -2.78 -1.65
CA SER A 78 0.89 -3.89 -1.46
C SER A 78 -0.36 -3.39 -0.74
N ALA A 79 -1.49 -4.00 -1.04
CA ALA A 79 -2.75 -3.71 -0.38
C ALA A 79 -3.50 -5.01 -0.06
N ARG A 80 -4.06 -5.06 1.13
CA ARG A 80 -4.94 -6.14 1.58
C ARG A 80 -6.13 -5.59 2.35
N ILE A 81 -7.24 -6.30 2.26
CA ILE A 81 -8.45 -6.02 3.01
C ILE A 81 -8.77 -7.25 3.85
N GLU A 82 -8.94 -7.03 5.14
CA GLU A 82 -9.27 -8.04 6.13
C GLU A 82 -10.66 -7.75 6.71
N HIS A 83 -11.42 -8.79 7.01
CA HIS A 83 -12.71 -8.70 7.68
C HIS A 83 -12.70 -9.67 8.86
N GLU A 84 -12.88 -9.16 10.08
CA GLU A 84 -12.80 -9.96 11.31
C GLU A 84 -11.50 -10.79 11.42
N GLY A 85 -10.38 -10.20 10.98
CA GLY A 85 -9.06 -10.85 10.98
C GLY A 85 -8.85 -11.87 9.84
N ARG A 86 -9.82 -12.06 8.94
CA ARG A 86 -9.68 -12.91 7.76
C ARG A 86 -9.37 -12.09 6.52
N LEU A 87 -8.30 -12.45 5.80
CA LEU A 87 -7.98 -11.88 4.50
C LEU A 87 -9.08 -12.20 3.47
N ILE A 88 -9.66 -11.15 2.88
CA ILE A 88 -10.72 -11.27 1.88
C ILE A 88 -10.36 -10.63 0.54
N TRP A 89 -9.46 -9.64 0.52
CA TRP A 89 -8.89 -9.08 -0.71
C TRP A 89 -7.39 -8.86 -0.59
N ILE A 90 -6.65 -9.05 -1.69
CA ILE A 90 -5.20 -8.82 -1.78
C ILE A 90 -4.82 -8.42 -3.21
N ASN A 91 -3.75 -7.66 -3.40
CA ASN A 91 -3.17 -7.45 -4.72
C ASN A 91 -2.48 -8.75 -5.21
N ASP A 92 -2.79 -9.17 -6.43
CA ASP A 92 -2.22 -10.38 -7.07
C ASP A 92 -0.96 -10.12 -7.89
N THR A 93 -0.69 -8.84 -8.16
CA THR A 93 0.42 -8.38 -8.96
C THR A 93 1.28 -7.42 -8.14
N VAL A 94 2.58 -7.41 -8.43
CA VAL A 94 3.50 -6.44 -7.84
C VAL A 94 3.14 -5.05 -8.38
N HIS A 95 2.97 -4.07 -7.50
CA HIS A 95 2.79 -2.67 -7.86
C HIS A 95 4.11 -1.92 -7.62
N PRO A 96 5.06 -1.95 -8.56
CA PRO A 96 6.34 -1.27 -8.38
C PRO A 96 6.15 0.24 -8.32
N ILE A 97 7.00 0.91 -7.54
CA ILE A 97 7.02 2.37 -7.43
C ILE A 97 8.46 2.89 -7.42
N GLU A 98 8.70 3.97 -8.17
CA GLU A 98 9.92 4.74 -8.07
C GLU A 98 9.76 5.79 -6.97
N LEU A 99 10.63 5.73 -5.95
CA LEU A 99 10.66 6.73 -4.88
C LEU A 99 11.48 7.94 -5.34
N THR A 100 10.98 9.14 -5.06
CA THR A 100 11.59 10.43 -5.41
C THR A 100 11.73 11.31 -4.17
N ASN A 101 12.14 12.57 -4.34
CA ASN A 101 12.14 13.56 -3.26
C ASN A 101 10.88 14.44 -3.26
N GLU A 102 9.88 14.08 -4.08
CA GLU A 102 8.64 14.84 -4.27
C GLU A 102 7.42 13.98 -3.91
N ASN A 103 6.36 14.61 -3.43
CA ASN A 103 5.13 13.90 -3.14
C ASN A 103 4.54 13.31 -4.43
N GLN A 104 4.08 12.07 -4.36
CA GLN A 104 3.46 11.36 -5.48
C GLN A 104 1.98 11.11 -5.16
N SER A 105 1.09 11.42 -6.10
CA SER A 105 -0.35 11.23 -6.00
C SER A 105 -0.87 10.30 -7.10
N ASP A 106 -2.18 10.02 -7.07
CA ASP A 106 -2.89 9.25 -8.11
C ASP A 106 -2.41 7.80 -8.29
N LEU A 107 -1.73 7.26 -7.26
CA LEU A 107 -1.29 5.87 -7.23
C LEU A 107 -2.51 4.94 -7.16
N LYS A 108 -2.46 3.82 -7.88
CA LYS A 108 -3.60 2.90 -7.99
C LYS A 108 -3.16 1.47 -7.73
N ILE A 109 -3.76 0.86 -6.71
CA ILE A 109 -3.53 -0.54 -6.36
C ILE A 109 -4.80 -1.33 -6.62
N LYS A 110 -4.70 -2.35 -7.47
CA LYS A 110 -5.82 -3.24 -7.76
C LYS A 110 -5.76 -4.42 -6.81
N VAL A 111 -6.87 -4.70 -6.13
CA VAL A 111 -7.01 -5.92 -5.33
C VAL A 111 -7.99 -6.89 -5.97
N ILE A 112 -7.77 -8.18 -5.72
CA ILE A 112 -8.65 -9.26 -6.10
C ILE A 112 -9.17 -9.97 -4.86
N GLN A 113 -10.32 -10.62 -4.98
CA GLN A 113 -10.90 -11.38 -3.90
C GLN A 113 -10.09 -12.66 -3.71
N VAL A 114 -9.77 -13.01 -2.46
CA VAL A 114 -9.17 -14.31 -2.16
C VAL A 114 -10.21 -15.39 -2.40
N ALA A 115 -9.90 -16.36 -3.27
CA ALA A 115 -10.71 -17.56 -3.40
C ALA A 115 -10.65 -18.34 -2.09
N GLY A 116 -11.81 -18.49 -1.43
CA GLY A 116 -11.96 -19.30 -0.22
C GLY A 116 -12.04 -20.79 -0.51
#